data_AF-A0AAE0GCW9-F1
#
_entry.id   AF-A0AAE0GCW9-F1
#
_cell.length_a   1.000
_cell.length_b   1.000
_cell.length_c   1.000
_cell.angle_alpha   90.00
_cell.angle_beta   90.00
_cell.angle_gamma   90.00
#
_symmetry.space_group_name_H-M   'P 1'
#
loop_
_entity.id
_entity.type
_entity.pdbx_description
1 polymer ?
#
loop_
_entity_poly.entity_id
_entity_poly.type
_entity_poly.pdbx_seq_one_letter_code
_entity_poly.pdbx_strand_id
1 'polypeptide(L)'
;MAHPSPGTWVEIQGLVSAKQLNGLVGCVTGPSNDAGRIPVEIDTQSQGKLVKAENMKVLEEGELTKVVRLHARGERDGGVRSQVYFPRKHSLFADPSATTCVVPSMAGVPLALKKCSPLSALSERAHFDCQWATWLMIEPVSGLAPPEWQSYVGPVLVFRPGGLDLSVADVDLIMDWLDWLLELYPDTDDVMVRFLNPPAFERFKAKNLRDGRSLDLNI
;
A
#
# COMPACT_ATOMS: atom_id res chain seq x y z
N MET A 1 -2.83 9.73 -31.57
CA MET A 1 -3.19 9.31 -30.20
C MET A 1 -2.07 9.72 -29.27
N ALA A 2 -2.38 10.29 -28.11
CA ALA A 2 -1.36 10.60 -27.11
C ALA A 2 -0.75 9.30 -26.57
N HIS A 3 0.58 9.26 -26.41
CA HIS A 3 1.26 8.13 -25.80
C HIS A 3 1.11 8.23 -24.27
N PRO A 4 0.88 7.11 -23.56
CA PRO A 4 0.86 7.12 -22.11
C PRO A 4 2.24 7.53 -21.56
N SER A 5 2.25 8.39 -20.54
CA SER A 5 3.46 8.88 -19.89
C SER A 5 3.99 7.90 -18.85
N PRO A 6 5.27 7.98 -18.45
CA PRO A 6 5.79 7.22 -17.32
C PRO A 6 4.93 7.37 -16.06
N GLY A 7 4.75 6.28 -15.33
CA GLY A 7 3.85 6.18 -14.18
C GLY A 7 2.39 5.87 -14.53
N THR A 8 2.03 5.88 -15.82
CA THR A 8 0.65 5.55 -16.25
C THR A 8 0.43 4.04 -16.20
N TRP A 9 -0.68 3.62 -15.60
CA TRP A 9 -1.14 2.24 -15.65
C TRP A 9 -1.92 1.96 -16.93
N VAL A 10 -1.64 0.80 -17.54
CA VAL A 10 -2.26 0.34 -18.77
C VAL A 10 -2.71 -1.10 -18.66
N GLU A 11 -3.77 -1.48 -19.38
CA GLU A 11 -4.10 -2.87 -19.69
C GLU A 11 -3.58 -3.22 -21.08
N ILE A 12 -2.89 -4.36 -21.19
CA ILE A 12 -2.34 -4.85 -22.45
C ILE A 12 -3.46 -5.54 -23.25
N GLN A 13 -3.57 -5.22 -24.54
CA GLN A 13 -4.61 -5.76 -25.41
C GLN A 13 -4.14 -5.88 -26.86
N GLY A 14 -4.84 -6.66 -27.68
CA GLY A 14 -4.62 -6.72 -29.13
C GLY A 14 -3.35 -7.44 -29.60
N LEU A 15 -2.53 -8.00 -28.69
CA LEU A 15 -1.32 -8.72 -29.08
C LEU A 15 -1.64 -10.05 -29.77
N VAL A 16 -1.08 -10.25 -30.96
CA VAL A 16 -1.28 -11.47 -31.77
C VAL A 16 -0.26 -12.56 -31.44
N SER A 17 1.01 -12.19 -31.27
CA SER A 17 2.12 -13.13 -31.02
C SER A 17 2.31 -13.47 -29.55
N ALA A 18 1.92 -12.56 -28.64
CA ALA A 18 2.05 -12.72 -27.19
C ALA A 18 0.67 -12.63 -26.52
N LYS A 19 -0.28 -13.47 -26.97
CA LYS A 19 -1.68 -13.43 -26.52
C LYS A 19 -1.84 -13.60 -25.02
N GLN A 20 -0.93 -14.32 -24.38
CA GLN A 20 -0.91 -14.54 -22.93
C GLN A 20 -0.72 -13.25 -22.13
N LEU A 21 -0.24 -12.16 -22.75
CA LEU A 21 -0.11 -10.87 -22.09
C LEU A 21 -1.39 -10.03 -22.16
N ASN A 22 -2.34 -10.37 -23.06
CA ASN A 22 -3.59 -9.62 -23.16
C ASN A 22 -4.42 -9.78 -21.87
N GLY A 23 -4.98 -8.68 -21.39
CA GLY A 23 -5.72 -8.59 -20.13
C GLY A 23 -4.85 -8.38 -18.89
N LEU A 24 -3.52 -8.50 -19.01
CA LEU A 24 -2.61 -8.13 -17.92
C LEU A 24 -2.46 -6.62 -17.83
N VAL A 25 -2.21 -6.13 -16.61
CA VAL A 25 -1.95 -4.72 -16.34
C VAL A 25 -0.45 -4.47 -16.22
N GLY A 26 0.00 -3.24 -16.50
CA GLY A 26 1.38 -2.85 -16.32
C GLY A 26 1.56 -1.34 -16.17
N CYS A 27 2.70 -0.93 -15.63
CA CYS A 27 3.04 0.47 -15.45
C CYS A 27 4.05 0.90 -16.53
N VAL A 28 3.81 2.03 -17.19
CA VAL A 28 4.77 2.61 -18.13
C VAL A 28 5.98 3.12 -17.36
N THR A 29 7.17 2.64 -17.72
CA THR A 29 8.41 2.97 -16.98
C THR A 29 9.27 4.02 -17.68
N GLY A 30 8.95 4.40 -18.92
CA GLY A 30 9.78 5.30 -19.70
C GLY A 30 9.12 5.75 -21.00
N PRO A 31 9.77 6.66 -21.75
CA PRO A 31 9.25 7.14 -23.03
C PRO A 31 9.30 6.05 -24.12
N SER A 32 8.60 6.30 -25.23
CA SER A 32 8.71 5.46 -26.42
C SER A 32 10.14 5.47 -26.98
N ASN A 33 10.59 4.31 -27.47
CA ASN A 33 11.82 4.21 -28.26
C ASN A 33 11.60 4.61 -29.73
N ASP A 34 12.69 4.57 -30.52
CA ASP A 34 12.70 4.91 -31.95
C ASP A 34 11.75 4.04 -32.81
N ALA A 35 11.39 2.85 -32.32
CA ALA A 35 10.47 1.94 -32.97
C ALA A 35 8.99 2.15 -32.56
N GLY A 36 8.69 3.22 -31.83
CA GLY A 36 7.33 3.52 -31.37
C GLY A 36 6.83 2.60 -30.25
N ARG A 37 7.73 1.89 -29.56
CA ARG A 37 7.39 0.97 -28.48
C ARG A 37 7.73 1.58 -27.13
N ILE A 38 6.83 1.37 -26.17
CA ILE A 38 6.87 1.95 -24.84
C ILE A 38 7.26 0.84 -23.84
N PRO A 39 8.23 1.08 -22.95
CA PRO A 39 8.59 0.14 -21.91
C PRO A 39 7.50 0.09 -20.83
N VAL A 40 7.04 -1.12 -20.54
CA VAL A 40 6.00 -1.41 -19.55
C VAL A 40 6.48 -2.51 -18.62
N GLU A 41 6.42 -2.27 -17.31
CA GLU A 41 6.57 -3.32 -16.31
C GLU A 41 5.21 -3.99 -16.11
N ILE A 42 5.07 -5.20 -16.66
CA ILE A 42 3.80 -5.94 -16.60
C ILE A 42 3.73 -6.66 -15.26
N ASP A 43 2.59 -6.53 -14.60
CA ASP A 43 2.30 -7.22 -13.35
C ASP A 43 2.54 -8.74 -13.51
N THR A 44 3.07 -9.38 -12.46
CA THR A 44 3.50 -10.80 -12.42
C THR A 44 4.68 -11.18 -13.32
N GLN A 45 5.25 -10.25 -14.11
CA GLN A 45 6.38 -10.53 -14.99
C GLN A 45 7.67 -9.94 -14.41
N SER A 46 8.76 -10.73 -14.41
CA SER A 46 10.06 -10.28 -13.88
C SER A 46 10.84 -9.36 -14.83
N GLN A 47 10.42 -9.26 -16.09
CA GLN A 47 11.09 -8.46 -17.12
C GLN A 47 10.10 -7.54 -17.80
N GLY A 48 10.47 -6.26 -17.89
CA GLY A 48 9.73 -5.26 -18.65
C GLY A 48 9.57 -5.66 -20.13
N LYS A 49 8.49 -5.19 -20.75
CA LYS A 49 8.16 -5.43 -22.16
C LYS A 49 8.07 -4.14 -22.94
N LEU A 50 8.43 -4.20 -24.23
CA LEU A 50 8.27 -3.09 -25.17
C LEU A 50 6.97 -3.27 -25.96
N VAL A 51 5.95 -2.48 -25.63
CA VAL A 51 4.58 -2.59 -26.16
C VAL A 51 4.26 -1.36 -27.01
N LYS A 52 3.61 -1.56 -28.17
CA LYS A 52 3.14 -0.41 -28.97
C LYS A 52 1.91 0.22 -28.32
N ALA A 53 1.75 1.52 -28.47
CA ALA A 53 0.60 2.26 -27.92
C ALA A 53 -0.78 1.70 -28.34
N GLU A 54 -0.92 1.21 -29.58
CA GLU A 54 -2.16 0.60 -30.08
C GLU A 54 -2.56 -0.70 -29.33
N ASN A 55 -1.62 -1.32 -28.61
CA ASN A 55 -1.83 -2.55 -27.82
C ASN A 55 -1.98 -2.25 -26.32
N MET A 56 -2.30 -1.00 -25.97
CA MET A 56 -2.48 -0.55 -24.59
C MET A 56 -3.79 0.20 -24.45
N LYS A 57 -4.48 -0.02 -23.33
CA LYS A 57 -5.58 0.80 -22.85
C LYS A 57 -5.12 1.52 -21.59
N VAL A 58 -5.13 2.85 -21.56
CA VAL A 58 -4.89 3.59 -20.32
C VAL A 58 -6.01 3.29 -19.33
N LEU A 59 -5.65 3.01 -18.08
CA LEU A 59 -6.61 2.79 -17.01
C LEU A 59 -7.00 4.12 -16.38
N GLU A 60 -8.31 4.35 -16.27
CA GLU A 60 -8.87 5.55 -15.65
C GLU A 60 -8.86 5.43 -14.12
N GLU A 61 -9.02 6.55 -13.41
CA GLU A 61 -8.97 6.60 -11.93
C GLU A 61 -9.92 5.57 -11.26
N GLY A 62 -11.13 5.38 -11.79
CA GLY A 62 -12.10 4.41 -11.25
C GLY A 62 -11.68 2.94 -11.40
N GLU A 63 -10.71 2.65 -12.27
CA GLU A 63 -10.13 1.32 -12.48
C GLU A 63 -8.91 1.07 -11.57
N LEU A 64 -8.49 2.09 -10.82
CA LEU A 64 -7.41 2.04 -9.85
C LEU A 64 -7.96 1.89 -8.42
N THR A 65 -7.09 1.44 -7.55
CA THR A 65 -7.26 1.30 -6.12
C THR A 65 -6.20 2.14 -5.42
N LYS A 66 -6.64 2.92 -4.44
CA LYS A 66 -5.78 3.69 -3.54
C LYS A 66 -5.01 2.77 -2.60
N VAL A 67 -3.69 2.90 -2.61
CA VAL A 67 -2.75 2.18 -1.73
C VAL A 67 -1.83 3.21 -1.08
N VAL A 68 -1.42 3.00 0.17
CA VAL A 68 -0.50 3.92 0.86
C VAL A 68 0.89 3.33 0.87
N ARG A 69 1.89 4.09 0.44
CA ARG A 69 3.30 3.77 0.67
C ARG A 69 3.75 4.41 1.96
N LEU A 70 4.30 3.63 2.88
CA LEU A 70 5.05 4.15 4.02
C LEU A 70 6.54 4.21 3.64
N HIS A 71 7.13 5.37 3.83
CA HIS A 71 8.53 5.61 3.54
C HIS A 71 9.41 5.10 4.67
N ALA A 72 10.58 4.59 4.30
CA ALA A 72 11.64 4.37 5.27
C ALA A 72 12.26 5.70 5.70
N ARG A 73 12.86 5.74 6.90
CA ARG A 73 13.44 6.95 7.50
C ARG A 73 14.42 7.70 6.59
N GLY A 74 15.16 7.01 5.71
CA GLY A 74 16.11 7.62 4.78
C GLY A 74 15.53 8.07 3.44
N GLU A 75 14.25 7.84 3.16
CA GLU A 75 13.57 8.27 1.93
C GLU A 75 12.87 9.64 2.06
N ARG A 76 13.25 10.44 3.07
CA ARG A 76 12.50 11.61 3.58
C ARG A 76 12.21 12.73 2.58
N ASP A 77 12.77 12.71 1.38
CA ASP A 77 12.37 13.61 0.30
C ASP A 77 10.87 13.46 -0.06
N GLY A 78 10.25 12.31 0.26
CA GLY A 78 8.82 12.03 0.05
C GLY A 78 7.90 12.17 1.29
N GLY A 79 8.42 12.61 2.44
CA GLY A 79 7.67 12.61 3.71
C GLY A 79 7.57 11.23 4.38
N VAL A 80 6.60 11.05 5.29
CA VAL A 80 6.40 9.79 6.04
C VAL A 80 5.64 8.75 5.21
N ARG A 81 4.73 9.21 4.35
CA ARG A 81 3.87 8.37 3.50
C ARG A 81 3.42 9.12 2.26
N SER A 82 3.02 8.37 1.25
CA SER A 82 2.45 8.90 0.01
C SER A 82 1.30 8.04 -0.49
N GLN A 83 0.36 8.68 -1.21
CA GLN A 83 -0.68 7.98 -1.94
C GLN A 83 -0.09 7.40 -3.23
N VAL A 84 -0.29 6.10 -3.44
CA VAL A 84 0.00 5.43 -4.72
C VAL A 84 -1.26 4.72 -5.20
N TYR A 85 -1.25 4.33 -6.48
CA TYR A 85 -2.40 3.74 -7.16
C TYR A 85 -1.99 2.47 -7.85
N PHE A 86 -2.83 1.44 -7.76
CA PHE A 86 -2.64 0.17 -8.45
C PHE A 86 -3.94 -0.23 -9.15
N PRO A 87 -3.90 -0.86 -10.33
CA PRO A 87 -5.11 -1.39 -10.97
C PRO A 87 -5.84 -2.36 -10.05
N ARG A 88 -7.18 -2.35 -10.04
CA ARG A 88 -7.99 -3.27 -9.22
C ARG A 88 -7.64 -4.76 -9.42
N LYS A 89 -7.17 -5.12 -10.62
CA LYS A 89 -6.75 -6.49 -10.99
C LYS A 89 -5.29 -6.83 -10.62
N HIS A 90 -4.54 -5.90 -10.03
CA HIS A 90 -3.11 -6.07 -9.77
C HIS A 90 -2.87 -7.17 -8.72
N SER A 91 -1.84 -7.99 -8.95
CA SER A 91 -1.51 -9.17 -8.15
C SER A 91 -1.21 -8.87 -6.68
N LEU A 92 -0.82 -7.63 -6.36
CA LEU A 92 -0.65 -7.11 -4.99
C LEU A 92 -1.81 -7.50 -4.06
N PHE A 93 -3.05 -7.39 -4.54
CA PHE A 93 -4.25 -7.61 -3.72
C PHE A 93 -4.57 -9.08 -3.45
N ALA A 94 -3.83 -9.99 -4.09
CA ALA A 94 -3.91 -11.44 -3.91
C ALA A 94 -2.55 -12.06 -3.54
N ASP A 95 -1.57 -11.24 -3.16
CA ASP A 95 -0.21 -11.70 -2.89
C ASP A 95 -0.15 -12.49 -1.58
N PRO A 96 0.16 -13.81 -1.62
CA PRO A 96 0.23 -14.64 -0.42
C PRO A 96 1.42 -14.31 0.49
N SER A 97 2.40 -13.54 0.01
CA SER A 97 3.54 -13.08 0.80
C SER A 97 3.26 -11.82 1.61
N ALA A 98 2.15 -11.13 1.34
CA ALA A 98 1.74 -9.96 2.11
C ALA A 98 1.37 -10.37 3.54
N THR A 99 1.79 -9.58 4.52
CA THR A 99 1.58 -9.88 5.94
C THR A 99 0.36 -9.12 6.46
N THR A 100 -0.58 -9.82 7.08
CA THR A 100 -1.80 -9.22 7.65
C THR A 100 -1.50 -8.43 8.93
N CYS A 101 -2.08 -7.24 9.05
CA CYS A 101 -2.04 -6.46 10.30
C CYS A 101 -3.10 -6.99 11.27
N VAL A 102 -2.68 -7.71 12.31
CA VAL A 102 -3.61 -8.36 13.24
C VAL A 102 -4.47 -7.33 13.98
N VAL A 103 -3.86 -6.31 14.57
CA VAL A 103 -4.57 -5.30 15.39
C VAL A 103 -5.62 -4.52 14.58
N PRO A 104 -5.31 -3.91 13.41
CA PRO A 104 -6.33 -3.31 12.55
C PRO A 104 -7.44 -4.29 12.13
N SER A 105 -7.09 -5.55 11.83
CA SER A 105 -8.07 -6.56 11.43
C SER A 105 -9.07 -6.86 12.54
N MET A 106 -8.62 -6.92 13.79
CA MET A 106 -9.51 -7.09 14.96
C MET A 106 -10.47 -5.91 15.14
N ALA A 107 -10.08 -4.72 14.71
CA ALA A 107 -10.93 -3.53 14.68
C ALA A 107 -11.84 -3.43 13.44
N GLY A 108 -11.93 -4.49 12.62
CA GLY A 108 -12.77 -4.50 11.41
C GLY A 108 -12.13 -3.78 10.22
N VAL A 109 -10.86 -3.42 10.31
CA VAL A 109 -10.11 -2.75 9.24
C VAL A 109 -9.00 -3.68 8.76
N PRO A 110 -9.31 -4.68 7.91
CA PRO A 110 -8.29 -5.60 7.42
C PRO A 110 -7.30 -4.84 6.54
N LEU A 111 -6.03 -4.87 6.95
CA LEU A 111 -4.89 -4.31 6.24
C LEU A 111 -3.84 -5.39 6.01
N ALA A 112 -3.06 -5.22 4.95
CA ALA A 112 -1.87 -6.03 4.67
C ALA A 112 -0.68 -5.13 4.31
N LEU A 113 0.52 -5.58 4.68
CA LEU A 113 1.79 -4.96 4.33
C LEU A 113 2.56 -5.81 3.32
N LYS A 114 3.23 -5.14 2.40
CA LYS A 114 4.26 -5.74 1.55
C LYS A 114 5.51 -4.86 1.53
N LYS A 115 6.65 -5.43 1.94
CA LYS A 115 7.95 -4.76 1.80
C LYS A 115 8.24 -4.48 0.33
N CYS A 116 8.81 -3.32 0.04
CA CYS A 116 9.08 -2.89 -1.33
C CYS A 116 10.44 -2.22 -1.43
N SER A 117 10.91 -2.01 -2.66
CA SER A 117 12.20 -1.38 -2.89
C SER A 117 12.20 0.09 -2.46
N PRO A 118 13.31 0.58 -1.89
CA PRO A 118 13.51 2.01 -1.69
C PRO A 118 13.50 2.82 -2.98
N LEU A 119 13.00 4.05 -2.90
CA LEU A 119 13.03 5.06 -3.95
C LEU A 119 14.41 5.73 -4.07
N SER A 120 15.19 5.71 -2.99
CA SER A 120 16.56 6.23 -2.94
C SER A 120 17.51 5.17 -2.41
N ALA A 121 18.80 5.32 -2.70
CA ALA A 121 19.82 4.45 -2.14
C ALA A 121 19.92 4.68 -0.62
N LEU A 122 19.66 3.63 0.16
CA LEU A 122 19.77 3.65 1.62
C LEU A 122 21.05 2.90 2.03
N SER A 123 21.93 3.58 2.76
CA SER A 123 23.24 3.05 3.15
C SER A 123 23.31 2.60 4.61
N GLU A 124 22.67 3.31 5.53
CA GLU A 124 22.74 3.04 6.97
C GLU A 124 21.55 2.23 7.46
N ARG A 125 21.74 1.35 8.44
CA ARG A 125 20.65 0.53 9.01
C ARG A 125 19.47 1.39 9.48
N ALA A 126 19.74 2.50 10.16
CA ALA A 126 18.71 3.41 10.66
C ALA A 126 17.89 4.07 9.53
N HIS A 127 18.42 4.13 8.30
CA HIS A 127 17.68 4.67 7.15
C HIS A 127 16.52 3.77 6.72
N PHE A 128 16.56 2.48 7.08
CA PHE A 128 15.50 1.54 6.75
C PHE A 128 14.41 1.48 7.83
N ASP A 129 14.52 2.22 8.93
CA ASP A 129 13.49 2.19 9.96
C ASP A 129 12.18 2.78 9.43
N CYS A 130 11.07 2.07 9.65
CA CYS A 130 9.73 2.49 9.28
C CYS A 130 8.81 2.26 10.49
N GLN A 131 8.78 3.22 11.41
CA GLN A 131 8.08 3.07 12.70
C GLN A 131 6.58 2.79 12.54
N TRP A 132 5.93 3.40 11.55
CA TRP A 132 4.51 3.15 11.26
C TRP A 132 4.26 1.70 10.82
N ALA A 133 5.18 1.11 10.05
CA ALA A 133 5.10 -0.31 9.71
C ALA A 133 5.29 -1.19 10.95
N THR A 134 6.20 -0.82 11.86
CA THR A 134 6.36 -1.50 13.16
C THR A 134 5.05 -1.47 13.95
N TRP A 135 4.39 -0.32 14.06
CA TRP A 135 3.13 -0.19 14.81
C TRP A 135 1.98 -0.98 14.19
N LEU A 136 1.85 -0.98 12.87
CA LEU A 136 0.86 -1.79 12.14
C LEU A 136 1.02 -3.30 12.36
N MET A 137 2.23 -3.72 12.72
CA MET A 137 2.60 -5.12 12.92
C MET A 137 2.68 -5.53 14.39
N ILE A 138 2.24 -4.66 15.32
CA ILE A 138 2.15 -5.01 16.74
C ILE A 138 1.28 -6.26 16.93
N GLU A 139 1.75 -7.18 17.75
CA GLU A 139 0.96 -8.31 18.21
C GLU A 139 0.07 -7.90 19.38
N PRO A 140 -1.20 -8.31 19.36
CA PRO A 140 -2.18 -7.93 20.38
C PRO A 140 -1.82 -8.32 21.81
N VAL A 141 -1.14 -9.45 22.00
CA VAL A 141 -0.86 -9.99 23.33
C VAL A 141 0.37 -9.35 23.95
N SER A 142 1.44 -9.19 23.18
CA SER A 142 2.72 -8.68 23.69
C SER A 142 2.82 -7.15 23.63
N GLY A 143 2.01 -6.50 22.79
CA GLY A 143 2.18 -5.08 22.48
C GLY A 143 3.43 -4.79 21.63
N LEU A 144 4.11 -5.83 21.15
CA LEU A 144 5.34 -5.73 20.37
C LEU A 144 5.14 -6.28 18.97
N ALA A 145 5.78 -5.65 17.98
CA ALA A 145 5.86 -6.22 16.64
C ALA A 145 6.82 -7.43 16.62
N PRO A 146 6.66 -8.41 15.72
CA PRO A 146 7.63 -9.47 15.52
C PRO A 146 9.03 -8.93 15.16
N PRO A 147 10.13 -9.64 15.48
CA PRO A 147 11.50 -9.13 15.31
C PRO A 147 11.83 -8.54 13.93
N GLU A 148 11.33 -9.14 12.84
CA GLU A 148 11.52 -8.71 11.46
C GLU A 148 10.80 -7.40 11.07
N TRP A 149 9.95 -6.91 11.98
CA TRP A 149 9.18 -5.66 11.90
C TRP A 149 9.63 -4.60 12.93
N GLN A 150 10.57 -4.92 13.83
CA GLN A 150 11.00 -3.99 14.89
C GLN A 150 12.06 -2.98 14.44
N SER A 151 12.93 -3.34 13.49
CA SER A 151 13.99 -2.45 12.99
C SER A 151 14.37 -2.82 11.57
N TYR A 152 14.98 -1.89 10.82
CA TYR A 152 15.45 -2.16 9.45
C TYR A 152 14.34 -2.73 8.55
N VAL A 153 13.11 -2.22 8.71
CA VAL A 153 11.92 -2.76 8.05
C VAL A 153 11.97 -2.53 6.54
N GLY A 154 12.52 -1.39 6.13
CA GLY A 154 12.42 -0.84 4.79
C GLY A 154 11.06 -0.19 4.53
N PRO A 155 10.85 0.37 3.33
CA PRO A 155 9.56 0.91 2.95
C PRO A 155 8.55 -0.20 2.66
N VAL A 156 7.28 0.12 2.85
CA VAL A 156 6.19 -0.84 2.68
C VAL A 156 5.03 -0.22 1.91
N LEU A 157 4.29 -1.07 1.21
CA LEU A 157 2.94 -0.79 0.75
C LEU A 157 1.96 -1.28 1.81
N VAL A 158 0.99 -0.43 2.16
CA VAL A 158 -0.15 -0.74 3.02
C VAL A 158 -1.40 -0.68 2.16
N PHE A 159 -2.15 -1.76 2.15
CA PHE A 159 -3.35 -1.88 1.31
C PHE A 159 -4.42 -2.71 2.01
N ARG A 160 -5.67 -2.56 1.54
CA ARG A 160 -6.77 -3.42 1.97
C ARG A 160 -6.85 -4.66 1.06
N PRO A 161 -6.96 -5.87 1.63
CA PRO A 161 -7.21 -7.07 0.85
C PRO A 161 -8.46 -6.92 -0.04
N GLY A 162 -8.44 -7.53 -1.22
CA GLY A 162 -9.55 -7.44 -2.17
C GLY A 162 -9.61 -6.16 -3.00
N GLY A 163 -8.58 -5.29 -2.94
CA GLY A 163 -8.50 -4.10 -3.79
C GLY A 163 -9.43 -2.97 -3.36
N LEU A 164 -9.76 -2.90 -2.07
CA LEU A 164 -10.51 -1.78 -1.50
C LEU A 164 -9.59 -0.57 -1.32
N ASP A 165 -10.16 0.63 -1.47
CA ASP A 165 -9.42 1.87 -1.35
C ASP A 165 -8.92 2.09 0.08
N LEU A 166 -7.67 2.58 0.17
CA LEU A 166 -7.05 3.04 1.39
C LEU A 166 -6.35 4.38 1.12
N SER A 167 -6.87 5.44 1.71
CA SER A 167 -6.28 6.77 1.60
C SER A 167 -5.21 7.02 2.66
N VAL A 168 -4.38 8.03 2.42
CA VAL A 168 -3.45 8.56 3.43
C VAL A 168 -4.19 9.00 4.70
N ALA A 169 -5.37 9.61 4.58
CA ALA A 169 -6.16 10.05 5.73
C ALA A 169 -6.69 8.88 6.56
N ASP A 170 -7.01 7.75 5.92
CA ASP A 170 -7.41 6.53 6.64
C ASP A 170 -6.24 5.97 7.45
N VAL A 171 -5.04 5.90 6.86
CA VAL A 171 -3.83 5.46 7.56
C VAL A 171 -3.48 6.39 8.71
N ASP A 172 -3.67 7.70 8.57
CA ASP A 172 -3.45 8.67 9.64
C ASP A 172 -4.37 8.43 10.83
N LEU A 173 -5.66 8.23 10.58
CA LEU A 173 -6.61 7.90 11.63
C LEU A 173 -6.23 6.59 12.34
N ILE A 174 -5.78 5.59 11.58
CA ILE A 174 -5.34 4.31 12.13
C ILE A 174 -4.06 4.49 12.98
N MET A 175 -3.12 5.34 12.57
CA MET A 175 -1.94 5.65 13.37
C MET A 175 -2.29 6.40 14.65
N ASP A 176 -3.15 7.42 14.57
CA ASP A 176 -3.63 8.17 15.74
C ASP A 176 -4.28 7.20 16.75
N TRP A 177 -5.02 6.19 16.26
CA TRP A 177 -5.61 5.15 17.10
C TRP A 177 -4.57 4.18 17.70
N LEU A 178 -3.59 3.73 16.90
CA LEU A 178 -2.54 2.83 17.37
C LEU A 178 -1.63 3.50 18.41
N ASP A 179 -1.29 4.77 18.22
CA ASP A 179 -0.53 5.57 19.19
C ASP A 179 -1.27 5.65 20.52
N TRP A 180 -2.57 5.99 20.48
CA TRP A 180 -3.42 5.98 21.67
C TRP A 180 -3.53 4.60 22.33
N LEU A 181 -3.61 3.51 21.56
CA LEU A 181 -3.62 2.15 22.10
C LEU A 181 -2.31 1.80 22.80
N LEU A 182 -1.17 2.19 22.23
CA LEU A 182 0.16 1.94 22.77
C LEU A 182 0.34 2.57 24.15
N GLU A 183 -0.27 3.73 24.40
CA GLU A 183 -0.28 4.37 25.72
C GLU A 183 -1.02 3.53 26.79
N LEU A 184 -1.93 2.64 26.39
CA LEU A 184 -2.76 1.83 27.31
C LEU A 184 -2.14 0.47 27.70
N TYR A 185 -1.18 -0.02 26.91
CA TYR A 185 -0.55 -1.33 27.16
C TYR A 185 0.16 -1.45 28.52
N PRO A 186 0.86 -0.41 29.04
CA PRO A 186 1.50 -0.49 30.34
C PRO A 186 0.52 -0.62 31.52
N ASP A 187 -0.74 -0.19 31.34
CA ASP A 187 -1.65 0.07 32.45
C ASP A 187 -2.75 -0.97 32.62
N THR A 188 -2.99 -1.85 31.63
CA THR A 188 -4.15 -2.77 31.67
C THR A 188 -3.90 -4.11 30.97
N ASP A 189 -4.28 -5.20 31.65
CA ASP A 189 -4.28 -6.56 31.07
C ASP A 189 -5.46 -6.78 30.08
N ASP A 190 -6.36 -5.80 29.90
CA ASP A 190 -7.62 -5.95 29.17
C ASP A 190 -7.83 -5.04 27.95
N VAL A 191 -6.75 -4.39 27.46
CA VAL A 191 -6.75 -3.57 26.22
C VAL A 191 -7.45 -4.30 25.07
N MET A 192 -7.13 -5.59 24.92
CA MET A 192 -7.67 -6.48 23.91
C MET A 192 -9.20 -6.53 23.89
N VAL A 193 -9.81 -6.72 25.06
CA VAL A 193 -11.26 -6.91 25.18
C VAL A 193 -11.98 -5.59 25.00
N ARG A 194 -11.41 -4.51 25.55
CA ARG A 194 -12.09 -3.20 25.59
C ARG A 194 -11.96 -2.41 24.31
N PHE A 195 -10.77 -2.42 23.69
CA PHE A 195 -10.41 -1.42 22.68
C PHE A 195 -10.03 -2.00 21.32
N LEU A 196 -9.65 -3.28 21.22
CA LEU A 196 -9.36 -3.93 19.93
C LEU A 196 -10.59 -4.63 19.33
N ASN A 197 -11.61 -3.83 19.02
CA ASN A 197 -12.84 -4.32 18.37
C ASN A 197 -13.45 -3.24 17.47
N PRO A 198 -14.29 -3.60 16.48
CA PRO A 198 -14.86 -2.64 15.54
C PRO A 198 -15.68 -1.53 16.23
N PRO A 199 -16.54 -1.80 17.23
CA PRO A 199 -17.25 -0.74 17.95
C PRO A 199 -16.34 0.29 18.63
N ALA A 200 -15.20 -0.13 19.18
CA ALA A 200 -14.24 0.78 19.81
C ALA A 200 -13.55 1.68 18.78
N PHE A 201 -13.12 1.13 17.65
CA PHE A 201 -12.51 1.90 16.58
C PHE A 201 -13.51 2.86 15.92
N GLU A 202 -14.77 2.45 15.71
CA GLU A 202 -15.83 3.35 15.22
C GLU A 202 -16.08 4.53 16.18
N ARG A 203 -16.07 4.30 17.50
CA ARG A 203 -16.15 5.41 18.48
C ARG A 203 -14.95 6.34 18.38
N PHE A 204 -13.74 5.80 18.23
CA PHE A 204 -12.53 6.59 18.04
C PHE A 204 -12.62 7.44 16.75
N LYS A 205 -13.01 6.82 15.64
CA LYS A 205 -13.24 7.47 14.35
C LYS A 205 -14.27 8.59 14.47
N ALA A 206 -15.43 8.34 15.06
CA ALA A 206 -16.49 9.35 15.22
C ALA A 206 -16.07 10.55 16.08
N LYS A 207 -15.16 10.35 17.05
CA LYS A 207 -14.60 11.42 17.87
C LYS A 207 -13.65 12.31 17.07
N ASN A 208 -12.80 11.70 16.24
CA ASN A 208 -11.74 12.39 15.48
C ASN A 208 -12.19 12.93 14.11
N LEU A 209 -13.32 12.44 13.57
CA LEU A 209 -13.93 12.95 12.33
C LEU A 209 -14.61 14.32 12.46
N ARG A 210 -14.73 14.85 13.68
CA ARG A 210 -15.31 16.18 13.92
C ARG A 210 -14.46 17.32 13.30
N ASP A 211 -13.26 17.00 12.81
CA ASP A 211 -12.29 17.96 12.29
C ASP A 211 -12.25 18.06 10.74
N GLY A 212 -13.23 17.47 10.02
CA GLY A 212 -13.40 17.69 8.57
C GLY A 212 -12.52 16.86 7.63
N ARG A 213 -11.92 15.77 8.11
CA ARG A 213 -11.18 14.81 7.25
C ARG A 213 -12.17 13.96 6.42
N SER A 214 -11.93 13.85 5.10
CA SER A 214 -12.64 12.88 4.24
C SER A 214 -11.93 11.52 4.35
N LEU A 215 -12.68 10.45 4.59
CA LEU A 215 -12.16 9.08 4.74
C LEU A 215 -12.77 8.17 3.68
N ASP A 216 -11.96 7.25 3.14
CA ASP A 216 -12.44 6.17 2.25
C ASP A 216 -12.70 4.88 3.05
N LEU A 217 -12.36 4.88 4.34
CA LEU A 217 -12.52 3.75 5.23
C LEU A 217 -13.97 3.50 5.63
N ASN A 218 -14.61 2.55 4.96
CA ASN A 218 -15.82 1.87 5.43
C ASN A 218 -15.43 0.60 6.19
N ILE A 219 -15.94 0.48 7.42
CA ILE A 219 -15.76 -0.65 8.35
C ILE A 219 -16.88 -1.65 8.13
#